data_AF-A0A0W1LAF7-F1
#
_entry.id   AF-A0A0W1LAF7-F1
#
_cell.length_a   1.000
_cell.length_b   1.000
_cell.length_c   1.000
_cell.angle_alpha   90.00
_cell.angle_beta   90.00
_cell.angle_gamma   90.00
#
_symmetry.space_group_name_H-M   'P 1'
#
loop_
_entity.id
_entity.type
_entity.pdbx_description
1 polymer ?
#
loop_
_entity_poly.entity_id
_entity_poly.type
_entity_poly.pdbx_seq_one_letter_code
_entity_poly.pdbx_strand_id
1 'polypeptide(L)'
;MKFKTLFLIFLFIPMLAIAADEPTGLANFAQKVGDYFTDIWSFLDDDVPSFFERALAYIVEKWTLMRIAAELEAIKLAWSVAKTILENFQIASKVTSASNALPQDVKAALVDMRFFDGVNIIIQALVARYVLRFI
;
A
#
# COMPACT_ATOMS: atom_id res chain seq x y z
N MET A 1 10.91 27.17 -31.96
CA MET A 1 11.23 27.91 -30.72
C MET A 1 11.53 26.89 -29.64
N LYS A 2 12.68 26.95 -28.96
CA LYS A 2 13.07 25.91 -27.98
C LYS A 2 12.18 26.00 -26.73
N PHE A 3 11.84 24.86 -26.10
CA PHE A 3 11.00 24.79 -24.88
C PHE A 3 11.42 25.79 -23.79
N LYS A 4 12.73 25.99 -23.62
CA LYS A 4 13.31 26.97 -22.69
C LYS A 4 12.89 28.42 -22.99
N THR A 5 12.77 28.79 -24.27
CA THR A 5 12.34 30.13 -24.70
C THR A 5 10.84 30.34 -24.45
N LEU A 6 10.03 29.28 -24.62
CA LEU A 6 8.59 29.31 -24.37
C LEU A 6 8.27 29.41 -22.87
N PHE A 7 9.04 28.69 -22.04
CA PHE A 7 8.96 28.76 -20.59
C PHE A 7 9.34 30.15 -20.05
N LEU A 8 10.42 30.73 -20.58
CA LEU A 8 10.81 32.10 -20.23
C LEU A 8 9.75 33.12 -20.64
N ILE A 9 9.17 33.01 -21.85
CA ILE A 9 8.10 33.91 -22.26
C ILE A 9 6.90 33.77 -21.32
N PHE A 10 6.45 32.55 -21.03
CA PHE A 10 5.33 32.31 -20.12
C PHE A 10 5.54 32.89 -18.71
N LEU A 11 6.78 32.82 -18.20
CA LEU A 11 7.17 33.36 -16.90
C LEU A 11 7.24 34.91 -16.86
N PHE A 12 7.31 35.59 -18.00
CA PHE A 12 7.33 37.07 -18.05
C PHE A 12 6.02 37.68 -18.58
N ILE A 13 5.07 36.87 -19.06
CA ILE A 13 3.72 37.33 -19.48
C ILE A 13 2.98 38.11 -18.39
N PRO A 14 3.00 37.70 -17.09
CA PRO A 14 2.26 38.42 -16.04
C PRO A 14 2.79 39.83 -15.78
N MET A 15 4.08 40.08 -16.00
CA MET A 15 4.66 41.42 -15.87
C MET A 15 4.14 42.41 -16.93
N LEU A 16 3.75 41.92 -18.11
CA LEU A 16 3.12 42.74 -19.15
C LEU A 16 1.72 43.19 -18.73
N ALA A 17 0.99 42.38 -17.98
CA ALA A 17 -0.31 42.74 -17.42
C ALA A 17 -0.16 43.75 -16.26
N ILE A 18 0.84 43.58 -15.40
CA ILE A 18 1.16 44.52 -14.30
C ILE A 18 1.57 45.90 -14.86
N ALA A 19 2.30 45.94 -15.98
CA ALA A 19 2.68 47.19 -16.64
C ALA A 19 1.51 47.91 -17.34
N ALA A 20 0.46 47.17 -17.74
CA ALA A 20 -0.69 47.71 -18.47
C ALA A 20 -1.76 48.32 -17.56
N ASP A 21 -1.73 48.04 -16.25
CA ASP A 21 -2.78 48.37 -15.27
C ASP A 21 -2.33 49.41 -14.22
N GLU A 22 -1.40 50.30 -14.57
CA GLU A 22 -0.83 51.31 -13.65
C GLU A 22 -1.26 52.74 -14.02
N PRO A 23 -2.28 53.33 -13.35
CA PRO A 23 -2.59 54.75 -13.49
C PRO A 23 -1.64 55.66 -12.69
N THR A 24 -0.79 55.12 -11.81
CA THR A 24 -0.09 55.89 -10.77
C THR A 24 1.33 55.38 -10.46
N GLY A 25 2.31 55.76 -11.27
CA GLY A 25 3.72 55.95 -10.85
C GLY A 25 4.60 54.70 -10.67
N LEU A 26 5.88 54.88 -11.01
CA LEU A 26 6.96 53.87 -11.02
C LEU A 26 7.12 53.05 -9.71
N ALA A 27 6.67 53.58 -8.57
CA ALA A 27 6.77 52.93 -7.26
C ALA A 27 5.78 51.77 -7.08
N ASN A 28 4.55 51.89 -7.58
CA ASN A 28 3.53 50.84 -7.48
C ASN A 28 3.86 49.66 -8.42
N PHE A 29 4.33 49.98 -9.62
CA PHE A 29 4.87 49.00 -10.56
C PHE A 29 6.04 48.22 -9.96
N ALA A 30 7.00 48.92 -9.34
CA ALA A 30 8.16 48.28 -8.71
C ALA A 30 7.75 47.35 -7.55
N GLN A 31 6.74 47.72 -6.76
CA GLN A 31 6.23 46.89 -5.68
C GLN A 31 5.54 45.63 -6.23
N LYS A 32 4.62 45.76 -7.20
CA LYS A 32 3.93 44.61 -7.81
C LYS A 32 4.88 43.64 -8.53
N VAL A 33 5.93 44.17 -9.17
CA VAL A 33 6.99 43.34 -9.76
C VAL A 33 7.80 42.64 -8.67
N GLY A 34 8.12 43.32 -7.57
CA GLY A 34 8.77 42.72 -6.40
C GLY A 34 7.96 41.60 -5.75
N ASP A 35 6.65 41.82 -5.57
CA ASP A 35 5.72 40.83 -5.03
C ASP A 35 5.65 39.60 -5.96
N TYR A 36 5.56 39.80 -7.28
CA TYR A 36 5.58 38.71 -8.26
C TYR A 36 6.85 37.85 -8.21
N PHE A 37 8.03 38.47 -8.07
CA PHE A 37 9.28 37.72 -7.91
C PHE A 37 9.33 36.97 -6.58
N THR A 38 8.77 37.55 -5.52
CA THR A 38 8.67 36.90 -4.20
C THR A 38 7.73 35.71 -4.25
N ASP A 39 6.61 35.81 -4.97
CA ASP A 39 5.65 34.72 -5.17
C ASP A 39 6.21 33.59 -6.04
N ILE A 40 7.01 33.90 -7.07
CA ILE A 40 7.73 32.86 -7.82
C ILE A 40 8.75 32.18 -6.92
N TRP A 41 9.47 32.94 -6.11
CA TRP A 41 10.49 32.40 -5.22
C TRP A 41 9.86 31.47 -4.18
N SER A 42 8.77 31.88 -3.52
CA SER A 42 8.05 31.04 -2.56
C SER A 42 7.40 29.82 -3.21
N PHE A 43 6.88 29.96 -4.44
CA PHE A 43 6.36 28.81 -5.19
C PHE A 43 7.45 27.76 -5.46
N LEU A 44 8.66 28.19 -5.82
CA LEU A 44 9.78 27.28 -6.10
C LEU A 44 10.39 26.68 -4.83
N ASP A 45 10.51 27.46 -3.75
CA ASP A 45 11.14 27.01 -2.51
C ASP A 45 10.20 26.20 -1.61
N ASP A 46 8.91 26.54 -1.55
CA ASP A 46 7.98 25.94 -0.58
C ASP A 46 6.91 25.05 -1.25
N ASP A 47 6.24 25.54 -2.29
CA ASP A 47 5.11 24.83 -2.88
C ASP A 47 5.52 23.61 -3.72
N VAL A 48 6.57 23.75 -4.53
CA VAL A 48 7.06 22.65 -5.37
C VAL A 48 7.59 21.48 -4.52
N PRO A 49 8.45 21.68 -3.50
CA PRO A 49 8.89 20.58 -2.64
C PRO A 49 7.74 19.94 -1.86
N SER A 50 6.81 20.74 -1.30
CA SER A 50 5.66 20.21 -0.54
C SER A 50 4.70 19.41 -1.42
N PHE A 51 4.58 19.73 -2.71
CA PHE A 51 3.83 18.94 -3.67
C PHE A 51 4.47 17.56 -3.88
N PHE A 52 5.78 17.49 -4.05
CA PHE A 52 6.49 16.22 -4.23
C PHE A 52 6.41 15.34 -2.98
N GLU A 53 6.52 15.91 -1.79
CA GLU A 53 6.35 15.17 -0.54
C GLU A 53 4.96 14.54 -0.43
N ARG A 54 3.90 15.33 -0.71
CA ARG A 54 2.51 14.84 -0.69
C ARG A 54 2.25 13.81 -1.79
N ALA A 55 2.81 14.01 -2.99
CA ALA A 55 2.68 13.08 -4.10
C ALA A 55 3.35 11.74 -3.79
N LEU A 56 4.55 11.75 -3.22
CA LEU A 56 5.25 10.54 -2.79
C LEU A 56 4.50 9.83 -1.67
N ALA A 57 3.99 10.57 -0.67
CA ALA A 57 3.18 10.01 0.40
C ALA A 57 1.93 9.29 -0.14
N TYR A 58 1.22 9.92 -1.09
CA TYR A 58 0.07 9.31 -1.74
C TYR A 58 0.43 8.04 -2.54
N ILE A 59 1.55 8.06 -3.26
CA ILE A 59 2.04 6.88 -4.00
C ILE A 59 2.34 5.73 -3.04
N VAL A 60 3.05 6.00 -1.94
CA VAL A 60 3.38 4.98 -0.93
C VAL A 60 2.12 4.43 -0.27
N GLU A 61 1.15 5.28 0.05
CA GLU A 61 -0.14 4.85 0.61
C GLU A 61 -0.87 3.89 -0.35
N LYS A 62 -1.02 4.27 -1.62
CA LYS A 62 -1.69 3.42 -2.62
C LYS A 62 -0.93 2.13 -2.88
N TRP A 63 0.40 2.17 -2.92
CA TRP A 63 1.21 0.98 -3.07
C TRP A 63 1.06 0.02 -1.89
N THR A 64 0.98 0.55 -0.67
CA THR A 64 0.76 -0.24 0.54
C THR A 64 -0.61 -0.92 0.52
N LEU A 65 -1.67 -0.20 0.13
CA LEU A 65 -3.01 -0.78 -0.02
C LEU A 65 -3.04 -1.90 -1.06
N MET A 66 -2.39 -1.72 -2.21
CA MET A 66 -2.29 -2.77 -3.23
C MET A 66 -1.53 -3.99 -2.71
N ARG A 67 -0.44 -3.78 -1.95
CA ARG A 67 0.33 -4.86 -1.35
C ARG A 67 -0.50 -5.68 -0.35
N ILE A 68 -1.25 -5.01 0.53
CA ILE A 68 -2.15 -5.70 1.47
C ILE A 68 -3.22 -6.49 0.73
N ALA A 69 -3.81 -5.92 -0.33
CA ALA A 69 -4.79 -6.63 -1.14
C ALA A 69 -4.19 -7.87 -1.84
N ALA A 70 -2.97 -7.76 -2.36
CA ALA A 70 -2.25 -8.88 -2.97
C ALA A 70 -1.92 -9.97 -1.93
N GLU A 71 -1.47 -9.60 -0.73
CA GLU A 71 -1.22 -10.53 0.36
C GLU A 71 -2.50 -11.27 0.79
N LEU A 72 -3.66 -10.59 0.77
CA LEU A 72 -4.95 -11.20 1.09
C LEU A 72 -5.37 -12.24 0.04
N GLU A 73 -5.21 -11.95 -1.24
CA GLU A 73 -5.47 -12.92 -2.31
C GLU A 73 -4.46 -14.08 -2.28
N ALA A 74 -3.20 -13.80 -1.95
CA ALA A 74 -2.17 -14.83 -1.75
C ALA A 74 -2.55 -15.81 -0.62
N ILE A 75 -3.14 -15.33 0.48
CA ILE A 75 -3.65 -16.20 1.56
C ILE A 75 -4.74 -17.14 1.06
N LYS A 76 -5.70 -16.64 0.25
CA LYS A 76 -6.77 -17.48 -0.33
C LYS A 76 -6.20 -18.54 -1.26
N LEU A 77 -5.24 -18.16 -2.11
CA LEU A 77 -4.56 -19.07 -3.02
C LEU A 77 -3.76 -20.13 -2.25
N ALA A 78 -3.01 -19.71 -1.23
CA ALA A 78 -2.23 -20.59 -0.37
C ALA A 78 -3.12 -21.62 0.34
N TRP A 79 -4.30 -21.21 0.81
CA TRP A 79 -5.27 -22.11 1.42
C TRP A 79 -5.79 -23.16 0.44
N SER A 80 -6.10 -22.77 -0.80
CA SER A 80 -6.55 -23.70 -1.84
C SER A 80 -5.53 -24.81 -2.10
N VAL A 81 -4.26 -24.41 -2.25
CA VAL A 81 -3.14 -25.36 -2.46
C VAL A 81 -2.90 -26.21 -1.22
N ALA A 82 -2.96 -25.62 -0.02
CA ALA A 82 -2.82 -26.34 1.25
C ALA A 82 -3.89 -27.42 1.41
N LYS A 83 -5.14 -27.14 1.02
CA LYS A 83 -6.23 -28.13 1.04
C LYS A 83 -5.91 -29.34 0.15
N THR A 84 -5.46 -29.12 -1.08
CA THR A 84 -5.05 -30.22 -1.98
C THR A 84 -3.91 -31.04 -1.40
N ILE A 85 -2.92 -30.39 -0.78
CA ILE A 85 -1.82 -31.08 -0.10
C ILE A 85 -2.35 -31.97 1.03
N LEU A 86 -3.20 -31.43 1.92
CA LEU A 86 -3.76 -32.17 3.05
C LEU A 86 -4.58 -33.39 2.61
N GLU A 87 -5.35 -33.25 1.53
CA GLU A 87 -6.13 -34.34 0.93
C GLU A 87 -5.22 -35.43 0.37
N ASN A 88 -4.17 -35.07 -0.38
CA ASN A 88 -3.21 -36.01 -0.95
C ASN A 88 -2.45 -36.81 0.13
N PHE A 89 -2.12 -36.18 1.26
CA PHE A 89 -1.45 -36.86 2.38
C PHE A 89 -2.40 -37.66 3.29
N GLN A 90 -3.71 -37.63 3.01
CA GLN A 90 -4.74 -38.30 3.80
C GLN A 90 -4.62 -38.02 5.30
N ILE A 91 -4.32 -36.77 5.67
CA ILE A 91 -4.04 -36.42 7.08
C ILE A 91 -5.22 -36.77 7.99
N ALA A 92 -6.46 -36.56 7.53
CA ALA A 92 -7.66 -36.95 8.26
C ALA A 92 -7.68 -38.45 8.61
N SER A 93 -7.33 -39.32 7.65
CA SER A 93 -7.28 -40.77 7.85
C SER A 93 -6.21 -41.17 8.87
N LYS A 94 -5.03 -40.54 8.82
CA LYS A 94 -3.95 -40.77 9.77
C LYS A 94 -4.32 -40.33 11.19
N VAL A 95 -4.99 -39.18 11.34
CA VAL A 95 -5.49 -38.70 12.64
C VAL A 95 -6.52 -39.67 13.21
N THR A 96 -7.50 -40.12 12.42
CA THR A 96 -8.50 -41.11 12.86
C THR A 96 -7.86 -42.45 13.26
N SER A 97 -6.85 -42.91 12.51
CA SER A 97 -6.11 -44.13 12.85
C SER A 97 -5.36 -44.00 14.18
N ALA A 98 -4.70 -42.87 14.43
CA ALA A 98 -4.04 -42.59 15.71
C ALA A 98 -5.04 -42.45 16.86
N SER A 99 -6.21 -41.86 16.63
CA SER A 99 -7.29 -41.76 17.62
C SER A 99 -7.85 -43.12 18.04
N ASN A 100 -7.81 -44.11 17.14
CA ASN A 100 -8.31 -45.46 17.43
C ASN A 100 -7.28 -46.34 18.15
N ALA A 101 -6.02 -45.94 18.20
CA ALA A 101 -4.99 -46.60 19.00
C ALA A 101 -5.04 -46.19 20.49
N LEU A 102 -5.86 -45.19 20.85
CA LEU A 102 -6.01 -44.71 22.22
C LEU A 102 -7.02 -45.56 23.02
N PRO A 103 -6.76 -45.79 24.32
CA PRO A 103 -7.74 -46.38 25.24
C PRO A 103 -9.04 -45.57 25.28
N GLN A 104 -10.17 -46.26 25.48
CA GLN A 104 -11.51 -45.71 25.29
C GLN A 104 -11.83 -44.52 26.23
N ASP A 105 -11.38 -44.58 27.49
CA ASP A 105 -11.58 -43.52 28.48
C ASP A 105 -10.79 -42.24 28.14
N VAL A 106 -9.56 -42.40 27.62
CA VAL A 106 -8.70 -41.29 27.18
C VAL A 106 -9.26 -40.65 25.91
N LYS A 107 -9.78 -41.48 24.99
CA LYS A 107 -10.43 -41.00 23.76
C LYS A 107 -11.68 -40.19 24.08
N ALA A 108 -12.51 -40.62 25.02
CA ALA A 108 -13.71 -39.90 25.45
C ALA A 108 -13.36 -38.51 26.02
N ALA A 109 -12.37 -38.44 26.92
CA ALA A 109 -11.90 -37.17 27.48
C ALA A 109 -11.34 -36.21 26.40
N LEU A 110 -10.59 -36.73 25.43
CA LEU A 110 -10.01 -35.93 24.34
C LEU A 110 -11.07 -35.44 23.34
N VAL A 111 -12.16 -36.18 23.16
CA VAL A 111 -13.30 -35.75 22.34
C VAL A 111 -14.08 -34.63 23.02
N ASP A 112 -14.32 -34.74 24.33
CA ASP A 112 -14.98 -33.68 25.11
C ASP A 112 -14.17 -32.37 25.12
N MET A 113 -12.84 -32.48 25.16
CA MET A 113 -11.94 -31.33 25.06
C MET A 113 -11.78 -30.78 23.63
N ARG A 114 -12.44 -31.38 22.64
CA ARG A 114 -12.30 -31.04 21.20
C ARG A 114 -10.85 -31.04 20.73
N PHE A 115 -10.02 -31.88 21.34
CA PHE A 115 -8.58 -31.92 21.06
C PHE A 115 -8.30 -32.25 19.60
N PHE A 116 -9.04 -33.21 19.03
CA PHE A 116 -8.88 -33.62 17.64
C PHE A 116 -9.25 -32.53 16.63
N ASP A 117 -10.28 -31.71 16.93
CA ASP A 117 -10.62 -30.53 16.12
C ASP A 117 -9.48 -29.50 16.17
N GLY A 118 -8.93 -29.25 17.36
CA GLY A 118 -7.82 -28.33 17.55
C GLY A 118 -6.55 -28.76 16.80
N VAL A 119 -6.19 -30.04 16.89
CA VAL A 119 -5.06 -30.61 16.14
C VAL A 119 -5.27 -30.48 14.63
N ASN A 120 -6.48 -30.72 14.13
CA ASN A 120 -6.80 -30.56 12.73
C ASN A 120 -6.63 -29.10 12.25
N ILE A 121 -7.11 -28.13 13.03
CA ILE A 121 -6.95 -26.69 12.74
C ILE A 121 -5.47 -26.29 12.75
N ILE A 122 -4.68 -26.77 13.71
CA ILE A 122 -3.24 -26.47 13.80
C ILE A 122 -2.50 -27.01 12.57
N ILE A 123 -2.78 -28.25 12.16
CA ILE A 123 -2.15 -28.85 10.97
C ILE A 123 -2.54 -28.08 9.71
N GLN A 124 -3.82 -27.74 9.55
CA GLN A 124 -4.31 -26.91 8.46
C GLN A 124 -3.59 -25.55 8.40
N ALA A 125 -3.44 -24.88 9.53
CA ALA A 125 -2.74 -23.60 9.63
C ALA A 125 -1.24 -23.71 9.33
N LEU A 126 -0.57 -24.79 9.77
CA LEU A 126 0.86 -25.01 9.49
C LEU A 126 1.12 -25.26 8.01
N VAL A 127 0.27 -26.04 7.35
CA VAL A 127 0.40 -26.30 5.90
C VAL A 127 0.08 -25.02 5.11
N ALA A 128 -0.96 -24.28 5.47
CA ALA A 128 -1.26 -22.98 4.84
C ALA A 128 -0.10 -21.98 5.00
N ARG A 129 0.52 -21.91 6.19
CA ARG A 129 1.72 -21.09 6.45
C ARG A 129 2.92 -21.53 5.63
N TYR A 130 3.12 -22.84 5.46
CA TYR A 130 4.19 -23.37 4.62
C TYR A 130 3.99 -22.92 3.18
N VAL A 131 2.80 -23.09 2.61
CA VAL A 131 2.48 -22.67 1.24
C VAL A 131 2.64 -21.16 1.06
N LEU A 132 2.20 -20.35 2.03
CA LEU A 132 2.39 -18.89 2.04
C LEU A 132 3.85 -18.45 2.00
N ARG A 133 4.82 -19.29 2.39
CA ARG A 133 6.25 -18.96 2.27
C ARG A 133 6.81 -19.22 0.87
N PHE A 134 6.11 -19.99 0.04
CA PHE A 134 6.50 -20.25 -1.35
C PHE A 134 5.90 -19.26 -2.34
N ILE A 135 4.85 -18.54 -1.93
CA ILE A 135 4.18 -17.49 -2.69
C ILE A 135 4.75 -16.14 -2.27
#